data_AF-A0A5J4VS26-F1
#
_entry.id   AF-A0A5J4VS26-F1
#
_cell.length_a   1.000
_cell.length_b   1.000
_cell.length_c   1.000
_cell.angle_alpha   90.00
_cell.angle_beta   90.00
_cell.angle_gamma   90.00
#
_symmetry.space_group_name_H-M   'P 1'
#
loop_
_entity.id
_entity.type
_entity.pdbx_description
1 polymer ?
#
loop_
_entity_poly.entity_id
_entity_poly.type
_entity_poly.pdbx_seq_one_letter_code
_entity_poly.pdbx_strand_id
1 'polypeptide(L)'
;MIGLQYTLFQGFAHLSAGLTSGMGALAAGICIGIVGDHGVRAYAQQSRLFVGMLLILIFGEALALYGLIVGLIIATKNPPNGCTFTGPSPPNI
;
A
#
# COMPACT_ATOMS: atom_id res chain seq x y z
N MET A 1 23.58 -7.87 23.61
CA MET A 1 23.00 -6.55 23.30
C MET A 1 22.33 -6.67 21.95
N ILE A 2 21.00 -6.55 21.93
CA ILE A 2 20.06 -6.66 20.78
C ILE A 2 20.68 -6.22 19.44
N GLY A 3 21.14 -7.21 18.66
CA GLY A 3 21.67 -6.99 17.31
C GLY A 3 20.53 -6.89 16.32
N LEU A 4 20.10 -5.68 15.98
CA LEU A 4 19.20 -5.45 14.86
C LEU A 4 20.01 -5.56 13.56
N GLN A 5 20.25 -6.78 13.10
CA GLN A 5 20.92 -7.06 11.82
C GLN A 5 19.99 -6.71 10.66
N TYR A 6 19.93 -5.42 10.30
CA TYR A 6 19.15 -4.95 9.16
C TYR A 6 19.96 -5.08 7.88
N THR A 7 19.50 -5.92 6.96
CA THR A 7 20.13 -6.02 5.64
C THR A 7 19.72 -4.83 4.78
N LEU A 8 20.59 -4.41 3.85
CA LEU A 8 20.26 -3.35 2.89
C LEU A 8 19.05 -3.72 2.02
N PHE A 9 18.86 -5.02 1.76
CA PHE A 9 17.67 -5.58 1.11
C PHE A 9 16.39 -5.37 1.94
N GLN A 10 16.46 -5.56 3.26
CA GLN A 10 15.34 -5.32 4.17
C GLN A 10 14.97 -3.83 4.23
N GLY A 11 15.96 -2.93 4.20
CA GLY A 11 15.73 -1.48 4.10
C GLY A 11 14.97 -1.09 2.83
N PHE A 12 15.40 -1.58 1.67
CA PHE A 12 14.69 -1.34 0.41
C PHE A 12 13.31 -2.00 0.35
N ALA A 13 13.14 -3.17 0.97
CA ALA A 13 11.84 -3.83 1.06
C ALA A 13 10.81 -2.96 1.81
N HIS A 14 11.17 -2.41 2.97
CA HIS A 14 10.28 -1.51 3.72
C HIS A 14 10.01 -0.18 3.01
N LEU A 15 11.01 0.41 2.34
CA LEU A 15 10.82 1.61 1.53
C LEU A 15 9.83 1.34 0.38
N SER A 16 10.01 0.22 -0.33
CA SER A 16 9.12 -0.17 -1.44
C SER A 16 7.69 -0.50 -0.97
N ALA A 17 7.55 -1.07 0.22
CA ALA A 17 6.26 -1.33 0.84
C ALA A 17 5.49 -0.03 1.08
N GLY A 18 6.13 0.97 1.69
CA GLY A 18 5.51 2.28 1.95
C GLY A 18 5.21 3.07 0.68
N LEU A 19 6.11 3.05 -0.31
CA LEU A 19 5.90 3.74 -1.59
C LEU A 19 4.72 3.15 -2.37
N THR A 20 4.61 1.82 -2.41
CA THR A 20 3.52 1.14 -3.14
C THR A 20 2.15 1.48 -2.54
N SER A 21 2.01 1.41 -1.22
CA SER A 21 0.75 1.74 -0.55
C SER A 21 0.42 3.23 -0.62
N GLY A 22 1.42 4.11 -0.48
CA GLY A 22 1.24 5.56 -0.50
C GLY A 22 0.88 6.11 -1.88
N MET A 23 1.57 5.65 -2.93
CA MET A 23 1.27 6.06 -4.30
C MET A 23 -0.08 5.51 -4.79
N GLY A 24 -0.45 4.30 -4.36
CA GLY A 24 -1.78 3.73 -4.64
C GLY A 24 -2.92 4.56 -4.05
N ALA A 25 -2.80 4.95 -2.79
CA ALA A 25 -3.78 5.81 -2.11
C ALA A 25 -3.84 7.23 -2.72
N LEU A 26 -2.70 7.80 -3.10
CA LEU A 26 -2.65 9.11 -3.77
C LEU A 26 -3.39 9.06 -5.12
N ALA A 27 -3.11 8.05 -5.95
CA ALA A 27 -3.74 7.90 -7.25
C ALA A 27 -5.26 7.68 -7.14
N ALA A 28 -5.69 6.85 -6.18
CA ALA A 28 -7.10 6.62 -5.89
C ALA A 28 -7.80 7.91 -5.43
N GLY A 29 -7.17 8.67 -4.51
CA GLY A 29 -7.71 9.94 -4.02
C GLY A 29 -7.89 10.99 -5.13
N ILE A 30 -6.95 11.08 -6.08
CA ILE A 30 -7.07 11.97 -7.24
C ILE A 30 -8.26 11.54 -8.12
N CYS A 31 -8.38 10.23 -8.39
CA CYS A 31 -9.46 9.70 -9.22
C CYS A 31 -10.84 9.93 -8.58
N ILE A 32 -10.95 9.62 -7.29
CA ILE A 32 -12.17 9.84 -6.48
C ILE A 32 -12.53 11.31 -6.41
N GLY A 33 -11.55 12.21 -6.27
CA GLY A 33 -11.78 13.65 -6.27
C GLY A 33 -12.40 14.16 -7.57
N ILE A 34 -11.92 13.68 -8.72
CA ILE A 34 -12.46 14.05 -10.04
C ILE A 34 -13.86 13.46 -10.24
N VAL A 35 -14.06 12.18 -9.92
CA VAL A 35 -15.38 11.54 -10.00
C VAL A 35 -16.38 12.21 -9.05
N GLY A 36 -15.93 12.63 -7.87
CA GLY A 36 -16.75 13.35 -6.90
C GLY A 36 -17.22 14.71 -7.42
N ASP A 37 -16.34 15.51 -8.02
CA ASP A 37 -16.71 16.83 -8.57
C ASP A 37 -17.77 16.70 -9.69
N HIS A 38 -17.58 15.76 -10.61
CA HIS A 38 -18.56 15.49 -11.66
C HIS A 38 -19.84 14.83 -11.11
N GLY A 39 -19.70 13.93 -10.14
CA GLY A 39 -20.79 13.18 -9.54
C GLY A 39 -21.76 14.07 -8.77
N VAL A 40 -21.26 15.06 -8.02
CA VAL A 40 -22.10 16.01 -7.29
C VAL A 40 -22.88 16.92 -8.23
N ARG A 41 -22.26 17.38 -9.34
CA ARG A 41 -22.97 18.17 -10.36
C ARG A 41 -24.07 17.37 -11.04
N ALA A 42 -23.83 16.10 -11.34
CA ALA A 42 -24.84 15.19 -11.90
C ALA A 42 -25.96 14.88 -10.90
N TYR A 43 -25.63 14.74 -9.62
CA TYR A 43 -26.60 14.50 -8.54
C TYR A 43 -27.61 15.65 -8.39
N ALA A 44 -27.17 16.90 -8.62
CA ALA A 44 -28.04 18.08 -8.56
C ALA A 44 -29.13 18.08 -9.64
N GLN A 45 -28.89 17.43 -10.78
CA GLN A 45 -29.87 17.30 -11.87
C GLN A 45 -30.86 16.15 -11.61
N GLN A 46 -30.39 15.03 -11.04
CA GLN A 46 -31.21 13.85 -10.80
C GLN A 46 -30.73 13.08 -9.55
N SER A 47 -31.50 13.16 -8.47
CA SER A 47 -31.17 12.51 -7.18
C SER A 47 -31.16 10.98 -7.23
N ARG A 48 -31.67 10.36 -8.30
CA ARG A 48 -31.61 8.90 -8.50
C ARG A 48 -30.19 8.38 -8.78
N LEU A 49 -29.24 9.26 -9.10
CA LEU A 49 -27.85 8.92 -9.45
C LEU A 49 -26.93 8.71 -8.22
N PHE A 50 -27.41 8.94 -6.99
CA PHE A 50 -26.62 8.82 -5.75
C PHE A 50 -25.87 7.50 -5.63
N VAL A 51 -26.61 6.40 -5.83
CA VAL A 51 -26.09 5.05 -5.61
C VAL A 51 -25.02 4.72 -6.67
N GLY A 52 -25.18 5.19 -7.91
CA GLY A 52 -24.19 4.98 -8.97
C GLY A 52 -22.86 5.69 -8.68
N MET A 53 -22.92 6.93 -8.19
CA MET A 53 -21.73 7.67 -7.75
C MET A 53 -21.04 6.96 -6.57
N LEU A 54 -21.80 6.57 -5.55
CA LEU A 54 -21.26 5.89 -4.36
C LEU A 54 -20.56 4.56 -4.71
N LEU A 55 -21.15 3.76 -5.60
CA LEU A 55 -20.55 2.49 -6.03
C LEU A 55 -19.19 2.69 -6.71
N ILE A 56 -19.07 3.71 -7.56
CA ILE A 56 -17.80 4.02 -8.24
C ILE A 56 -16.75 4.52 -7.24
N LEU A 57 -17.14 5.31 -6.24
CA LEU A 57 -16.26 5.77 -5.18
C LEU A 57 -15.73 4.61 -4.31
N ILE A 58 -16.58 3.66 -3.93
CA ILE A 58 -16.17 2.48 -3.14
C ILE A 58 -15.24 1.55 -3.92
N PHE A 59 -15.50 1.33 -5.22
CA PHE A 59 -14.62 0.49 -6.03
C PHE A 59 -13.24 1.11 -6.23
N GLY A 60 -13.14 2.45 -6.27
CA GLY A 60 -11.87 3.17 -6.28
C GLY A 60 -11.04 2.92 -5.02
N GLU A 61 -11.66 2.98 -3.84
CA GLU A 61 -11.00 2.70 -2.57
C GLU A 61 -10.56 1.23 -2.43
N ALA A 62 -11.36 0.28 -2.92
CA ALA A 62 -11.00 -1.14 -2.87
C ALA A 62 -9.69 -1.43 -3.62
N LEU A 63 -9.42 -0.72 -4.72
CA LEU A 63 -8.17 -0.80 -5.46
C LEU A 63 -6.97 -0.21 -4.68
N ALA A 64 -7.19 0.87 -3.92
CA ALA A 64 -6.17 1.43 -3.04
C ALA A 64 -5.81 0.47 -1.89
N LEU A 65 -6.82 -0.16 -1.29
CA LEU A 65 -6.62 -1.16 -0.23
C LEU A 65 -5.83 -2.38 -0.72
N TYR A 66 -6.00 -2.77 -1.99
CA TYR A 66 -5.16 -3.82 -2.57
C TYR A 66 -3.66 -3.44 -2.53
N GLY A 67 -3.31 -2.21 -2.88
CA GLY A 67 -1.93 -1.71 -2.79
C GLY A 67 -1.39 -1.68 -1.35
N LEU A 68 -2.25 -1.39 -0.38
CA LEU A 68 -1.91 -1.43 1.06
C LEU A 68 -1.66 -2.85 1.56
N ILE A 69 -2.48 -3.82 1.17
CA ILE A 69 -2.32 -5.22 1.56
C ILE A 69 -0.99 -5.77 1.01
N VAL A 70 -0.67 -5.51 -0.25
CA VAL A 70 0.59 -5.94 -0.87
C VAL A 70 1.79 -5.31 -0.18
N GLY A 71 1.74 -4.01 0.14
CA GLY A 71 2.79 -3.34 0.91
C GLY A 71 3.00 -3.97 2.30
N LEU A 72 1.92 -4.30 3.00
CA LEU A 72 1.99 -4.95 4.32
C LEU A 72 2.63 -6.34 4.25
N ILE A 73 2.32 -7.13 3.23
CA ILE A 73 2.92 -8.45 3.01
C ILE A 73 4.43 -8.31 2.80
N ILE A 74 4.88 -7.31 2.04
CA ILE A 74 6.31 -7.07 1.79
C ILE A 74 7.01 -6.64 3.09
N ALA A 75 6.37 -5.79 3.89
CA ALA A 75 6.93 -5.33 5.17
C ALA A 75 7.00 -6.43 6.24
N THR A 76 6.10 -7.42 6.19
CA THR A 76 6.08 -8.55 7.16
C THR A 76 6.90 -9.75 6.70
N LYS A 77 7.39 -9.74 5.45
CA LYS A 77 8.23 -10.79 4.86
C LYS A 77 9.65 -10.77 5.47
N ASN A 78 9.84 -11.47 6.58
CA ASN A 78 11.17 -11.74 7.13
C ASN A 78 11.89 -12.83 6.30
N PRO A 79 13.05 -12.54 5.67
CA PRO A 79 13.84 -13.57 5.02
C PRO A 79 14.48 -14.51 6.08
N PRO A 80 14.29 -15.85 6.00
CA PRO A 80 14.81 -16.79 7.00
C PRO A 80 16.35 -16.84 7.09
N ASN A 81 17.07 -16.32 6.10
CA ASN A 81 18.53 -16.41 6.02
C ASN A 81 19.05 -15.11 5.41
N GLY A 82 19.09 -14.04 6.19
CA GLY A 82 19.82 -12.84 5.77
C GLY A 82 21.28 -13.21 5.65
N CYS A 83 21.86 -13.07 4.45
CA CYS A 83 23.31 -13.00 4.29
C CYS A 83 23.77 -11.77 5.06
N THR A 84 24.03 -11.95 6.34
CA THR A 84 24.66 -10.97 7.20
C THR A 84 26.07 -10.76 6.67
N PHE A 85 26.47 -9.51 6.42
CA PHE A 85 27.88 -9.18 6.20
C PHE A 85 28.69 -9.20 7.52
N THR A 86 28.13 -9.72 8.62
CA THR A 86 28.96 -10.35 9.65
C THR A 86 29.40 -11.69 9.08
N GLY A 87 30.70 -11.96 9.06
CA GLY A 87 31.29 -13.21 8.56
C GLY A 87 30.60 -14.48 9.08
N PRO A 88 31.02 -15.65 8.56
CA PRO A 88 30.32 -16.92 8.73
C PRO A 88 29.87 -17.13 10.18
N SER A 89 28.59 -17.43 10.37
CA SER A 89 28.03 -17.82 11.65
C SER A 89 28.87 -18.97 12.24
N PRO A 90 29.39 -18.86 13.48
CA PRO A 90 30.00 -19.99 14.12
C PRO A 90 28.96 -21.12 14.26
N PRO A 91 29.37 -22.38 14.00
CA PRO A 91 28.49 -23.53 14.16
C PRO A 91 28.07 -23.68 15.62
N ASN A 92 26.84 -24.14 15.78
CA ASN A 92 26.20 -24.50 17.03
C ASN A 92 27.16 -25.32 17.96
N ILE A 93 27.69 -24.64 18.97
CA ILE A 93 28.10 -25.12 20.30
C ILE A 93 27.82 -23.98 21.29
#